data_AF-A0A3C1PL01-F1
#
_entry.id   AF-A0A3C1PL01-F1
#
_cell.length_a   1.000
_cell.length_b   1.000
_cell.length_c   1.000
_cell.angle_alpha   90.00
_cell.angle_beta   90.00
_cell.angle_gamma   90.00
#
_symmetry.space_group_name_H-M   'P 1'
#
loop_
_entity.id
_entity.type
_entity.pdbx_description
1 polymer ?
#
loop_
_entity_poly.entity_id
_entity_poly.type
_entity_poly.pdbx_seq_one_letter_code
_entity_poly.pdbx_strand_id
1 'polypeptide(L)' 'MLATSKEFFIRKAIGWVLREYSKTNPVMVREFLSTVQLSGLSVREASKYI' A
#
# COMPACT_ATOMS: atom_id res chain seq x y z
N MET A 1 -7.12 -4.04 -13.54
CA MET A 1 -7.11 -3.61 -12.12
C MET A 1 -5.74 -3.93 -11.53
N LEU A 2 -4.91 -2.93 -11.18
CA LEU A 2 -3.54 -3.14 -10.69
C LEU A 2 -3.48 -3.74 -9.27
N ALA A 3 -4.52 -3.51 -8.45
CA ALA A 3 -4.60 -3.99 -7.07
C ALA A 3 -4.57 -5.54 -6.96
N THR A 4 -5.11 -6.24 -7.95
CA THR A 4 -5.12 -7.71 -8.01
C THR A 4 -3.93 -8.29 -8.77
N SER A 5 -3.00 -7.44 -9.22
CA SER A 5 -1.83 -7.86 -9.99
C SER A 5 -0.99 -8.85 -9.19
N LYS A 6 -0.48 -9.89 -9.87
CA LYS A 6 0.49 -10.84 -9.31
C LYS A 6 1.94 -10.43 -9.55
N GLU A 7 2.16 -9.40 -10.38
CA GLU A 7 3.49 -8.91 -10.74
C GLU A 7 4.20 -8.29 -9.53
N PHE A 8 5.43 -8.74 -9.30
CA PHE A 8 6.24 -8.31 -8.15
C PHE A 8 6.45 -6.79 -8.13
N PHE A 9 6.86 -6.21 -9.27
CA PHE A 9 7.16 -4.78 -9.35
C PHE A 9 5.92 -3.90 -9.18
N ILE A 10 4.75 -4.36 -9.65
CA ILE A 10 3.49 -3.64 -9.43
C ILE A 10 3.13 -3.62 -7.94
N ARG A 11 3.23 -4.76 -7.25
CA ARG A 11 2.97 -4.87 -5.82
C ARG A 11 3.91 -4.00 -4.98
N LYS A 12 5.19 -3.94 -5.35
CA LYS A 12 6.20 -3.06 -4.74
C LYS A 12 5.88 -1.59 -4.97
N ALA A 13 5.55 -1.20 -6.20
CA ALA A 13 5.23 0.18 -6.55
C ALA A 13 4.01 0.70 -5.75
N ILE A 14 2.95 -0.12 -5.63
CA ILE A 14 1.77 0.21 -4.82
C ILE A 14 2.18 0.43 -3.36
N GLY A 15 2.98 -0.46 -2.78
CA GLY A 15 3.46 -0.32 -1.41
C GLY A 15 4.30 0.94 -1.19
N TRP A 16 5.17 1.27 -2.14
CA TRP A 16 6.05 2.45 -2.05
C TRP A 16 5.30 3.77 -2.15
N VAL A 17 4.34 3.90 -3.08
CA VAL A 17 3.58 5.14 -3.21
C VAL A 17 2.72 5.41 -1.96
N LEU A 18 2.11 4.36 -1.39
CA LEU A 18 1.34 4.48 -0.15
C LEU A 18 2.23 4.79 1.05
N ARG A 19 3.41 4.17 1.15
CA ARG A 19 4.40 4.47 2.20
C ARG A 19 4.93 5.89 2.11
N GLU A 20 5.14 6.40 0.90
CA GLU A 20 5.59 7.78 0.73
C GLU A 20 4.48 8.75 1.15
N TYR A 21 3.25 8.48 0.71
CA TYR A 21 2.09 9.30 1.07
C TYR A 21 1.75 9.24 2.56
N SER A 22 2.05 8.13 3.26
CA SER A 22 1.81 8.01 4.70
C SER A 22 2.63 9.01 5.53
N LYS A 23 3.73 9.55 4.98
CA LYS A 23 4.50 10.62 5.62
C LYS A 23 3.73 11.94 5.67
N THR A 24 2.81 12.14 4.73
CA THR A 24 1.93 13.32 4.66
C THR A 24 0.62 13.09 5.40
N ASN A 25 -0.04 11.94 5.19
CA ASN A 25 -1.29 11.61 5.85
C ASN A 25 -1.38 10.12 6.23
N PRO A 26 -0.88 9.74 7.41
CA PRO A 26 -0.87 8.34 7.85
C PRO A 26 -2.26 7.77 8.12
N VAL A 27 -3.22 8.61 8.53
CA VAL A 27 -4.59 8.17 8.86
C VAL A 27 -5.30 7.71 7.59
N MET A 28 -5.21 8.49 6.51
CA MET A 28 -5.83 8.13 5.23
C MET A 28 -5.25 6.84 4.65
N VAL A 29 -3.94 6.61 4.77
CA VAL A 29 -3.33 5.35 4.33
C VAL A 29 -3.84 4.17 5.17
N ARG A 30 -4.00 4.34 6.49
CA ARG A 30 -4.56 3.29 7.35
C ARG A 30 -6.01 2.93 6.97
N GLU A 31 -6.85 3.94 6.72
CA GLU A 31 -8.23 3.75 6.26
C GLU A 31 -8.31 3.12 4.86
N PHE A 32 -7.39 3.52 3.97
CA PHE A 32 -7.30 2.90 2.65
C PHE A 32 -6.93 1.41 2.73
N LEU A 33 -5.96 1.05 3.57
CA LEU A 33 -5.53 -0.34 3.76
C LEU A 33 -6.60 -1.21 4.43
N SER A 34 -7.54 -0.64 5.19
CA SER A 34 -8.66 -1.40 5.77
C SER A 34 -9.81 -1.61 4.80
N THR A 35 -9.93 -0.77 3.76
CA THR A 35 -11.04 -0.80 2.80
C THR A 35 -10.68 -1.50 1.49
N VAL A 36 -9.40 -1.52 1.12
CA VAL A 36 -8.93 -2.09 -0.15
C VAL A 36 -8.11 -3.35 0.09
N GLN A 37 -8.53 -4.46 -0.51
CA GLN A 37 -7.71 -5.68 -0.53
C GLN A 37 -6.50 -5.50 -1.45
N LEU A 38 -5.31 -5.51 -0.85
CA LEU A 38 -4.03 -5.52 -1.55
C LEU A 38 -3.26 -6.80 -1.27
N SER A 39 -2.22 -7.04 -2.05
CA SER A 39 -1.27 -8.12 -1.76
C SER A 39 -0.60 -7.90 -0.40
N GLY A 40 -0.28 -8.99 0.32
CA GLY A 40 0.43 -8.90 1.61
C GLY A 40 1.76 -8.16 1.52
N LEU A 41 2.46 -8.21 0.37
CA LEU A 41 3.67 -7.42 0.13
C LEU A 41 3.38 -5.92 0.11
N SER A 42 2.34 -5.51 -0.63
CA SER A 42 1.93 -4.10 -0.72
C SER A 42 1.50 -3.55 0.63
N VAL A 43 0.75 -4.32 1.43
CA VAL A 43 0.34 -3.92 2.79
C VAL A 43 1.57 -3.75 3.69
N ARG A 44 2.48 -4.73 3.73
CA ARG A 44 3.71 -4.67 4.55
C ARG A 44 4.60 -3.49 4.20
N GLU A 45 4.71 -3.14 2.91
CA GLU A 45 5.47 -1.97 2.47
C GLU A 45 4.76 -0.66 2.86
N ALA A 46 3.45 -0.57 2.62
CA ALA A 46 2.65 0.62 2.91
C ALA A 46 2.54 0.91 4.41
N SER A 47 2.47 -0.11 5.26
CA SER A 47 2.27 0.01 6.70
C SER A 47 3.57 0.18 7.49
N LYS A 48 4.70 0.48 6.84
CA LYS A 48 6.00 0.52 7.53
C LYS A 48 6.13 1.63 8.60
N TYR A 49 5.32 2.69 8.48
CA TYR A 49 5.39 3.87 9.35
C TYR A 49 4.06 4.21 10.05
N ILE A 50 3.09 3.28 10.02
CA ILE A 50 1.74 3.44 10.58
C ILE A 50 1.30 2.17 11.30
#